data_AF-A0A4U0XRE7-F1
#
_entry.id   AF-A0A4U0XRE7-F1
#
_cell.length_a   1.000
_cell.length_b   1.000
_cell.length_c   1.000
_cell.angle_alpha   90.00
_cell.angle_beta   90.00
_cell.angle_gamma   90.00
#
_symmetry.space_group_name_H-M   'P 1'
#
loop_
_entity.id
_entity.type
_entity.pdbx_description
1 polymer ?
#
loop_
_entity_poly.entity_id
_entity_poly.type
_entity_poly.pdbx_seq_one_letter_code
_entity_poly.pdbx_strand_id
1 'polypeptide(L)'
;MAPQQTADFKKAITDSRKLKAKPSDTELLELYGLFKQGTQDPPFEQTKAPGMFELKEKAKRGAWEKLVKEGVSAADAQKKYVALVKSLKDKYGYTG
;
A
#
# COMPACT_ATOMS: atom_id res chain seq x y z
N MET A 1 7.80 18.14 -2.87
CA MET A 1 7.04 17.63 -4.03
C MET A 1 6.81 16.15 -3.83
N ALA A 2 5.58 15.65 -4.03
CA ALA A 2 5.31 14.21 -3.92
C ALA A 2 6.10 13.43 -4.99
N PRO A 3 6.58 12.21 -4.70
CA PRO A 3 7.26 11.36 -5.67
C PRO A 3 6.35 11.07 -6.86
N GLN A 4 6.94 11.16 -8.06
CA GLN A 4 6.22 10.82 -9.28
C GLN A 4 5.78 9.35 -9.24
N GLN A 5 4.49 9.11 -9.39
CA GLN A 5 3.93 7.77 -9.49
C GLN A 5 4.18 7.19 -10.88
N THR A 6 4.75 5.99 -10.93
CA THR A 6 4.94 5.21 -12.17
C THR A 6 3.61 4.76 -12.78
N ALA A 7 3.61 4.55 -14.10
CA ALA A 7 2.42 4.05 -14.81
C ALA A 7 1.99 2.67 -14.29
N ASP A 8 2.94 1.77 -14.05
CA ASP A 8 2.68 0.45 -13.47
C ASP A 8 2.03 0.53 -12.09
N PHE A 9 2.49 1.44 -11.24
CA PHE A 9 1.88 1.64 -9.92
C PHE A 9 0.45 2.16 -10.01
N LYS A 10 0.18 3.16 -10.85
CA LYS A 10 -1.19 3.65 -11.10
C LYS A 10 -2.11 2.55 -11.63
N LYS A 11 -1.58 1.73 -12.55
CA LYS A 11 -2.30 0.58 -13.09
C LYS A 11 -2.57 -0.45 -11.99
N ALA A 12 -1.58 -0.79 -11.17
CA ALA A 12 -1.72 -1.72 -10.06
C ALA A 12 -2.75 -1.23 -9.03
N ILE A 13 -2.82 0.07 -8.74
CA ILE A 13 -3.85 0.65 -7.83
C ILE A 13 -5.26 0.44 -8.38
N THR A 14 -5.42 0.63 -9.69
CA THR A 14 -6.70 0.36 -10.36
C THR A 14 -7.02 -1.12 -10.34
N ASP A 15 -6.02 -1.94 -10.63
CA ASP A 15 -6.17 -3.38 -10.77
C ASP A 15 -6.43 -4.07 -9.42
N SER A 16 -5.88 -3.56 -8.31
CA SER A 16 -6.11 -4.09 -6.96
C SER A 16 -7.58 -3.98 -6.54
N ARG A 17 -8.33 -3.05 -7.15
CA ARG A 17 -9.77 -2.86 -6.92
C ARG A 17 -10.64 -3.76 -7.79
N LYS A 18 -10.04 -4.43 -8.78
CA LYS A 18 -10.71 -5.31 -9.75
C LYS A 18 -10.47 -6.80 -9.48
N LEU A 19 -9.93 -7.12 -8.30
CA LEU A 19 -9.79 -8.50 -7.85
C LEU A 19 -11.18 -9.13 -7.66
N LYS A 20 -11.35 -10.39 -8.09
CA LYS A 20 -12.65 -11.08 -8.01
C LYS A 20 -13.01 -11.45 -6.57
N ALA A 21 -12.00 -11.63 -5.73
CA ALA A 21 -12.16 -11.90 -4.31
C ALA A 21 -11.39 -10.87 -3.46
N LYS A 22 -11.89 -10.67 -2.24
CA LYS A 22 -11.30 -9.74 -1.27
C LYS A 22 -9.99 -10.34 -0.71
N PRO A 23 -8.86 -9.60 -0.77
CA PRO A 23 -7.63 -10.02 -0.10
C PRO A 23 -7.79 -10.13 1.41
N SER A 24 -6.91 -10.91 2.04
CA SER A 24 -6.84 -11.02 3.50
C SER A 24 -6.48 -9.66 4.13
N ASP A 25 -6.87 -9.44 5.39
CA ASP A 25 -6.57 -8.20 6.11
C ASP A 25 -5.07 -7.86 6.11
N THR A 26 -4.20 -8.87 6.23
CA THR A 26 -2.74 -8.70 6.12
C THR A 26 -2.32 -8.11 4.77
N GLU A 27 -2.83 -8.66 3.66
CA GLU A 27 -2.49 -8.19 2.32
C GLU A 27 -3.06 -6.79 2.07
N LEU A 28 -4.24 -6.48 2.62
CA LEU A 28 -4.81 -5.13 2.57
C LEU A 28 -3.95 -4.12 3.36
N LEU A 29 -3.39 -4.52 4.51
CA LEU A 29 -2.49 -3.68 5.30
C LEU A 29 -1.16 -3.46 4.57
N GLU A 30 -0.61 -4.48 3.92
CA GLU A 30 0.60 -4.36 3.10
C GLU A 30 0.39 -3.45 1.89
N LEU A 31 -0.71 -3.65 1.15
CA LEU A 31 -1.10 -2.74 0.06
C LEU A 31 -1.22 -1.30 0.55
N TYR A 32 -1.85 -1.08 1.71
CA TYR A 32 -2.00 0.24 2.29
C TYR A 32 -0.65 0.88 2.61
N GLY A 33 0.24 0.17 3.31
CA GLY A 33 1.56 0.67 3.68
C GLY A 33 2.40 1.02 2.45
N LEU A 34 2.44 0.12 1.47
CA LEU A 34 3.18 0.30 0.22
C LEU A 34 2.59 1.45 -0.61
N PHE A 35 1.26 1.59 -0.66
CA PHE A 35 0.61 2.70 -1.34
C PHE A 35 1.01 4.03 -0.70
N LYS A 36 0.85 4.16 0.63
CA LYS A 36 1.18 5.38 1.36
C LYS A 36 2.67 5.73 1.26
N GLN A 37 3.56 4.73 1.31
CA GLN A 37 4.99 4.96 1.13
C GLN A 37 5.33 5.35 -0.29
N GLY A 38 4.66 4.76 -1.29
CA GLY A 38 4.86 5.05 -2.71
C GLY A 38 4.31 6.40 -3.16
N THR A 39 3.28 6.92 -2.49
CA THR A 39 2.72 8.25 -2.77
C THR A 39 3.34 9.37 -1.94
N GLN A 40 3.83 9.08 -0.72
CA GLN A 40 4.28 10.08 0.26
C GLN A 40 3.30 11.25 0.43
N ASP A 41 2.00 11.02 0.25
CA ASP A 41 0.99 12.06 0.26
C ASP A 41 -0.20 11.70 1.17
N PRO A 42 -0.38 12.41 2.31
CA PRO A 42 0.67 13.15 3.02
C PRO A 42 1.85 12.24 3.41
N PRO A 43 3.05 12.80 3.68
CA PRO A 43 4.19 12.02 4.16
C PRO A 43 3.95 11.48 5.57
N PHE A 44 4.72 10.45 5.96
CA PHE A 44 4.51 9.74 7.24
C PHE A 44 4.58 10.69 8.43
N GLU A 45 5.54 11.61 8.42
CA GLU A 45 5.76 12.60 9.49
C GLU A 45 4.58 13.56 9.68
N GLN A 46 3.88 13.90 8.59
CA GLN A 46 2.69 14.76 8.64
C GLN A 46 1.41 13.99 8.95
N THR A 47 1.44 12.66 8.85
CA THR A 47 0.29 11.83 9.19
C THR A 47 0.20 11.71 10.70
N LYS A 48 -0.94 12.09 11.29
CA LYS A 48 -1.19 11.95 12.73
C LYS A 48 -1.33 10.49 13.15
N ALA A 49 -0.83 10.17 14.34
CA ALA A 49 -1.00 8.84 14.90
C ALA A 49 -2.48 8.62 15.24
N PRO A 50 -3.06 7.45 14.88
CA PRO A 50 -4.43 7.12 15.24
C PRO A 50 -4.56 7.02 16.76
N GLY A 51 -5.76 7.28 17.25
CA GLY A 51 -6.09 7.19 18.67
C GLY A 51 -5.97 5.77 19.21
N MET A 52 -5.85 5.63 20.53
CA MET A 52 -5.64 4.34 21.19
C MET A 52 -6.76 3.32 20.93
N PHE A 53 -7.97 3.78 20.60
CA PHE A 53 -9.14 2.95 20.32
C PHE A 53 -9.28 2.56 18.83
N GLU A 54 -8.46 3.10 17.93
CA GLU A 54 -8.52 2.89 16.49
C GLU A 54 -7.59 1.76 16.03
N LEU A 55 -7.84 0.53 16.51
CA LEU A 55 -6.95 -0.63 16.30
C LEU A 55 -6.64 -0.91 14.82
N LYS A 56 -7.63 -0.74 13.92
CA LYS A 56 -7.45 -0.94 12.48
C LYS A 56 -6.54 0.11 11.85
N GLU A 57 -6.69 1.36 12.25
CA GLU A 57 -5.86 2.45 11.75
C GLU A 57 -4.46 2.38 12.33
N LYS A 58 -4.32 1.93 13.58
CA LYS A 58 -3.03 1.60 14.19
C LYS A 58 -2.31 0.51 13.42
N ALA A 59 -3.01 -0.54 13.00
CA ALA A 59 -2.43 -1.59 12.16
C ALA A 59 -1.99 -1.06 10.78
N LYS A 60 -2.82 -0.25 10.12
CA LYS A 60 -2.51 0.42 8.85
C LYS A 60 -1.26 1.31 8.96
N ARG A 61 -1.21 2.16 10.00
CA ARG A 61 -0.05 3.00 10.28
C ARG A 61 1.17 2.16 10.62
N GLY A 62 1.02 1.07 11.37
CA GLY A 62 2.12 0.15 11.71
C GLY A 62 2.74 -0.50 10.47
N ALA A 63 1.92 -0.94 9.51
CA ALA A 63 2.40 -1.47 8.23
C ALA A 63 3.19 -0.43 7.44
N TRP A 64 2.72 0.82 7.42
CA TRP A 64 3.44 1.91 6.78
C TRP A 64 4.72 2.31 7.52
N GLU A 65 4.66 2.41 8.86
CA GLU A 65 5.79 2.75 9.72
C GLU A 65 6.92 1.74 9.57
N LYS A 66 6.61 0.45 9.43
CA LYS A 66 7.60 -0.59 9.16
C LYS A 66 8.41 -0.27 7.90
N LEU A 67 7.75 0.10 6.80
CA LEU A 67 8.42 0.44 5.54
C LEU A 67 9.29 1.69 5.68
N VAL A 68 8.84 2.69 6.45
CA VAL A 68 9.61 3.90 6.74
C VAL A 68 10.85 3.56 7.56
N LYS A 69 10.71 2.75 8.61
CA LYS A 69 11.83 2.27 9.46
C LYS A 69 12.83 1.41 8.69
N GLU A 70 12.35 0.63 7.73
CA GLU A 70 13.18 -0.15 6.80
C GLU A 70 13.87 0.73 5.73
N GLY A 71 13.58 2.03 5.67
CA GLY A 71 14.18 2.94 4.69
C GLY A 71 13.68 2.70 3.26
N VAL A 72 12.49 2.11 3.10
CA VAL A 72 11.92 1.81 1.77
C VAL A 72 11.61 3.12 1.05
N SER A 73 12.29 3.40 -0.05
CA SER A 73 12.02 4.58 -0.86
C SER A 73 10.65 4.52 -1.53
N ALA A 74 10.10 5.67 -1.93
CA ALA A 74 8.82 5.71 -2.65
C ALA A 74 8.86 4.84 -3.93
N ALA A 75 9.97 4.85 -4.67
CA ALA A 75 10.15 4.01 -5.86
C ALA A 75 10.12 2.51 -5.52
N ASP A 76 10.80 2.07 -4.46
CA ASP A 76 10.78 0.68 -4.02
C ASP A 76 9.41 0.24 -3.52
N ALA A 77 8.71 1.13 -2.79
CA ALA A 77 7.34 0.87 -2.35
C ALA A 77 6.40 0.68 -3.55
N GLN A 78 6.53 1.51 -4.60
CA GLN A 78 5.76 1.34 -5.84
C GLN A 78 6.06 0.00 -6.52
N LYS A 79 7.33 -0.39 -6.64
CA LYS A 79 7.72 -1.68 -7.23
C LYS A 79 7.15 -2.86 -6.44
N LYS A 80 7.29 -2.84 -5.12
CA LYS A 80 6.74 -3.86 -4.21
C LYS A 80 5.21 -3.91 -4.30
N TYR A 81 4.53 -2.77 -4.42
CA TYR A 81 3.08 -2.71 -4.58
C TYR A 81 2.63 -3.40 -5.88
N VAL A 82 3.30 -3.12 -7.00
CA VAL A 82 3.00 -3.76 -8.29
C VAL A 82 3.20 -5.28 -8.20
N ALA A 83 4.29 -5.72 -7.58
CA ALA A 83 4.55 -7.14 -7.35
C ALA A 83 3.47 -7.80 -6.49
N LEU A 84 3.06 -7.16 -5.39
CA LEU A 84 2.01 -7.65 -4.51
C LEU A 84 0.67 -7.77 -5.25
N VAL A 85 0.26 -6.72 -5.96
CA VAL A 85 -0.98 -6.76 -6.75
C VAL A 85 -0.95 -7.87 -7.80
N LYS A 86 0.20 -8.11 -8.45
CA LYS A 86 0.36 -9.22 -9.40
C LYS A 86 0.12 -10.57 -8.72
N SER A 87 0.69 -10.81 -7.54
CA SER A 87 0.43 -12.03 -6.76
C SER A 87 -1.03 -12.14 -6.31
N LEU A 88 -1.66 -11.02 -5.92
CA LEU A 88 -3.06 -11.01 -5.53
C LEU A 88 -3.99 -11.34 -6.70
N LYS A 89 -3.68 -10.90 -7.92
CA LYS A 89 -4.43 -11.27 -9.12
C LYS A 89 -4.39 -12.76 -9.41
N ASP A 90 -3.22 -13.36 -9.24
CA ASP A 90 -3.03 -14.81 -9.42
C ASP A 90 -3.84 -15.59 -8.35
N LYS A 91 -3.74 -15.16 -7.10
CA LYS A 91 -4.38 -15.82 -5.95
C LYS A 91 -5.90 -15.65 -5.88
N TYR A 92 -6.41 -14.44 -6.15
CA TYR A 92 -7.83 -14.09 -5.98
C TYR A 92 -8.60 -13.97 -7.30
N GLY A 93 -7.91 -14.12 -8.43
CA GLY A 93 -8.46 -13.85 -9.75
C GLY A 93 -8.63 -12.36 -10.02
N TYR A 94 -8.53 -12.00 -11.30
CA TYR A 94 -8.64 -10.62 -11.77
C TYR A 94 -9.77 -10.51 -12.78
N THR A 95 -10.61 -9.48 -12.61
CA THR A 95 -11.62 -9.08 -13.59
C THR A 95 -11.09 -7.87 -14.35
N GLY A 96 -10.55 -8.08 -15.54
CA GLY A 96 -10.22 -6.97 -16.42
C GLY A 96 -9.53 -7.39 -17.68
#